data_AF-A0A3B8QX57-F1
#
_entry.id   AF-A0A3B8QX57-F1
#
_cell.length_a   1.000
_cell.length_b   1.000
_cell.length_c   1.000
_cell.angle_alpha   90.00
_cell.angle_beta   90.00
_cell.angle_gamma   90.00
#
_symmetry.space_group_name_H-M   'P 1'
#
loop_
_entity.id
_entity.type
_entity.pdbx_description
1 polymer ?
#
loop_
_entity_poly.entity_id
_entity_poly.type
_entity_poly.pdbx_seq_one_letter_code
_entity_poly.pdbx_strand_id
1 'polypeptide(L)'
;MLDKSDTNISQTLATFNQHNIDVALLVPTQTGMEKSIMDATATLRSFFKENQFHDYETQEKGPDAKVVKQIFYVRPNTLEPALVLSDK
;
A
#
# COMPACT_ATOMS: atom_id res chain seq x y z
N MET A 1 -2.09 -5.95 14.43
CA MET A 1 -0.80 -5.70 15.09
C MET A 1 0.26 -6.54 14.35
N LEU A 2 1.50 -6.05 14.30
CA LEU A 2 2.58 -6.67 13.50
C LEU A 2 2.98 -8.07 14.00
N ASP A 3 2.76 -8.33 15.28
CA ASP A 3 2.90 -9.64 15.93
C ASP A 3 2.04 -10.76 15.32
N LYS A 4 0.96 -10.41 14.62
CA LYS A 4 0.10 -11.36 13.90
C LYS A 4 0.55 -11.67 12.47
N SER A 5 1.71 -11.15 12.04
CA SER A 5 2.23 -11.44 10.71
C SER A 5 2.58 -12.94 10.58
N ASP A 6 2.28 -13.50 9.42
CA ASP A 6 2.63 -14.85 9.00
C ASP A 6 4.05 -14.94 8.40
N THR A 7 4.76 -13.81 8.31
CA THR A 7 6.15 -13.72 7.83
C THR A 7 7.04 -12.97 8.83
N ASN A 8 8.34 -13.22 8.78
CA ASN A 8 9.30 -12.47 9.58
C ASN A 8 9.45 -11.05 9.01
N ILE A 9 8.86 -10.06 9.67
CA ILE A 9 8.87 -8.66 9.23
C ILE A 9 10.30 -8.11 9.17
N SER A 10 11.14 -8.36 10.18
CA SER A 10 12.51 -7.83 10.21
C SER A 10 13.34 -8.34 9.05
N GLN A 11 13.26 -9.63 8.74
CA GLN A 11 13.93 -10.23 7.60
C GLN A 11 13.36 -9.69 6.28
N THR A 12 12.04 -9.57 6.17
CA THR A 12 11.37 -9.02 4.98
C THR A 12 11.86 -7.60 4.69
N LEU A 13 11.85 -6.71 5.67
CA LEU A 13 12.34 -5.34 5.53
C LEU A 13 13.82 -5.30 5.17
N ALA A 14 14.65 -6.14 5.81
CA ALA A 14 16.07 -6.22 5.49
C ALA A 14 16.31 -6.65 4.03
N THR A 15 15.54 -7.63 3.52
CA THR A 15 15.63 -8.08 2.14
C THR A 15 15.29 -6.97 1.15
N PHE A 16 14.18 -6.24 1.33
CA PHE A 16 13.83 -5.15 0.41
C PHE A 16 14.84 -3.98 0.47
N ASN A 17 15.33 -3.64 1.67
CA ASN A 17 16.36 -2.62 1.84
C ASN A 17 17.67 -2.97 1.12
N GLN A 18 18.08 -4.25 1.11
CA GLN A 18 19.26 -4.71 0.36
C GLN A 18 19.15 -4.45 -1.15
N HIS A 19 17.92 -4.35 -1.67
CA HIS A 19 17.64 -4.03 -3.06
C HIS A 19 17.29 -2.56 -3.31
N ASN A 20 17.41 -1.69 -2.30
CA ASN A 20 17.02 -0.27 -2.34
C ASN A 20 15.55 -0.09 -2.76
N ILE A 21 14.67 -0.97 -2.28
CA ILE A 21 13.23 -0.87 -2.52
C ILE A 21 12.60 -0.29 -1.26
N ASP A 22 11.93 0.85 -1.41
CA ASP A 22 11.17 1.48 -0.34
C ASP A 22 9.93 0.63 0.02
N VAL A 23 9.68 0.46 1.32
CA VAL A 23 8.59 -0.39 1.82
C VAL A 23 7.79 0.31 2.92
N ALA A 24 6.47 0.20 2.83
CA ALA A 24 5.55 0.48 3.93
C ALA A 24 4.69 -0.75 4.26
N LEU A 25 4.32 -0.89 5.54
CA LEU A 25 3.49 -1.98 6.03
C LEU A 25 2.03 -1.54 6.17
N LEU A 26 1.13 -2.28 5.53
CA LEU A 26 -0.31 -2.17 5.75
C LEU A 26 -0.70 -3.09 6.90
N VAL A 27 -1.35 -2.53 7.94
CA VAL A 27 -1.79 -3.30 9.12
C VAL A 27 -3.32 -3.21 9.23
N PRO A 28 -4.06 -4.14 8.62
CA PRO A 28 -5.50 -4.19 8.73
C PRO A 28 -5.99 -4.30 10.17
N THR A 29 -7.13 -3.65 10.46
CA THR A 29 -7.95 -4.03 11.62
C THR A 29 -8.79 -5.25 11.27
N GLN A 30 -9.25 -5.99 12.29
CA GLN A 30 -10.18 -7.10 12.07
C GLN A 30 -11.44 -6.63 11.31
N THR A 31 -12.03 -5.51 11.73
CA THR A 31 -13.19 -4.93 11.05
C THR A 31 -12.87 -4.54 9.60
N GLY A 32 -11.68 -4.01 9.32
CA GLY A 32 -11.29 -3.67 7.96
C GLY A 32 -11.18 -4.89 7.05
N MET A 33 -10.68 -6.01 7.57
CA MET A 33 -10.68 -7.29 6.87
C MET A 33 -12.10 -7.82 6.63
N GLU A 34 -12.92 -7.86 7.68
CA GLU A 34 -14.31 -8.37 7.61
C GLU A 34 -15.17 -7.58 6.62
N LYS A 35 -15.04 -6.25 6.64
CA LYS A 35 -15.80 -5.37 5.75
C LYS A 35 -15.13 -5.13 4.40
N SER A 36 -13.93 -5.65 4.19
CA SER A 36 -13.11 -5.38 3.00
C SER A 36 -12.91 -3.88 2.73
N ILE A 37 -12.71 -3.10 3.80
CA ILE A 37 -12.46 -1.65 3.71
C ILE A 37 -11.27 -1.28 4.59
N MET A 38 -10.44 -0.37 4.11
CA MET A 38 -9.36 0.18 4.91
C MET A 38 -8.94 1.54 4.39
N ASP A 39 -8.68 2.46 5.31
CA ASP A 39 -8.03 3.73 5.00
C ASP A 39 -6.52 3.61 5.17
N ALA A 40 -5.77 4.35 4.36
CA ALA A 40 -4.34 4.52 4.57
C ALA A 40 -4.07 5.19 5.93
N THR A 41 -3.29 4.52 6.79
CA THR A 41 -2.78 5.08 8.05
C THR A 41 -1.81 6.23 7.76
N ALA A 42 -1.52 7.07 8.77
CA ALA A 42 -0.62 8.21 8.61
C ALA A 42 0.73 7.85 7.96
N THR A 43 1.35 6.74 8.38
CA THR A 43 2.62 6.25 7.82
C THR A 43 2.50 5.85 6.34
N LEU A 44 1.41 5.20 5.94
CA LEU A 44 1.15 4.87 4.54
C LEU A 44 0.86 6.11 3.70
N ARG A 45 0.16 7.10 4.25
CA ARG A 45 -0.09 8.38 3.56
C ARG A 45 1.23 9.10 3.28
N SER A 46 2.11 9.20 4.28
CA SER A 46 3.46 9.76 4.11
C SER A 46 4.25 9.00 3.04
N PHE A 47 4.28 7.67 3.12
CA PHE A 47 4.96 6.82 2.15
C PHE A 47 4.46 7.05 0.72
N PHE A 48 3.14 7.08 0.52
CA PHE A 48 2.56 7.33 -0.80
C PHE A 48 2.87 8.74 -1.32
N LYS A 49 2.92 9.75 -0.45
CA LYS A 49 3.28 11.12 -0.83
C LYS A 49 4.75 11.22 -1.25
N GLU A 50 5.65 10.65 -0.44
CA GLU A 50 7.10 10.63 -0.68
C GLU A 50 7.46 9.90 -1.98
N ASN A 51 6.74 8.81 -2.28
CA ASN A 51 6.91 8.03 -3.51
C ASN A 51 6.10 8.58 -4.70
N GLN A 52 5.51 9.77 -4.57
CA GLN A 52 4.70 10.41 -5.62
C GLN A 52 3.54 9.52 -6.12
N PHE A 53 3.09 8.59 -5.27
CA PHE A 53 1.98 7.70 -5.58
C PHE A 53 0.66 8.40 -5.33
N HIS A 54 0.45 9.05 -4.18
CA HIS A 54 -0.80 9.75 -3.85
C HIS A 54 -0.58 10.79 -2.75
N ASP A 55 -1.13 11.99 -2.92
CA ASP A 55 -1.14 13.03 -1.88
C ASP A 55 -2.56 13.22 -1.32
N TYR A 56 -2.79 12.72 -0.09
CA TYR A 56 -4.09 12.82 0.57
C TYR A 56 -4.44 14.24 1.01
N GLU A 57 -3.48 15.17 1.08
CA GLU A 57 -3.73 16.56 1.49
C GLU A 57 -4.36 17.39 0.36
N THR A 58 -4.08 17.03 -0.88
CA THR A 58 -4.58 17.73 -2.08
C THR A 58 -5.67 16.94 -2.80
N GLN A 59 -6.17 15.87 -2.18
CA GLN A 59 -7.11 14.94 -2.77
C GLN A 59 -8.41 15.62 -3.23
N GLU A 60 -8.67 15.58 -4.54
CA GLU A 60 -9.91 16.07 -5.15
C GLU A 60 -11.09 15.14 -4.81
N LYS A 61 -12.33 15.67 -4.81
CA LYS A 61 -13.54 14.92 -4.48
C LYS A 61 -14.43 14.74 -5.70
N GLY A 62 -15.12 13.60 -5.76
CA GLY A 62 -16.11 13.30 -6.79
C GLY A 62 -15.61 12.26 -7.81
N PRO A 63 -16.48 11.83 -8.73
CA PRO A 63 -16.16 10.79 -9.70
C PRO A 63 -15.08 11.22 -10.71
N ASP A 64 -15.04 12.52 -11.06
CA ASP A 64 -14.09 13.05 -12.05
C ASP A 64 -12.64 13.11 -11.54
N ALA A 65 -12.46 13.05 -10.22
CA ALA A 65 -11.16 13.02 -9.57
C ALA A 65 -10.53 11.61 -9.55
N LYS A 66 -11.23 10.57 -10.04
CA LYS A 66 -10.73 9.20 -9.99
C LYS A 66 -9.66 8.96 -11.05
N VAL A 67 -8.52 8.41 -10.63
CA VAL A 67 -7.41 8.01 -11.50
C VAL A 67 -7.12 6.52 -11.33
N VAL A 68 -6.89 5.82 -12.43
CA VAL A 68 -6.49 4.41 -12.42
C VAL A 68 -4.97 4.33 -12.44
N LYS A 69 -4.39 3.63 -11.47
CA LYS A 69 -2.94 3.40 -11.36
C LYS A 69 -2.64 1.92 -11.58
N GLN A 70 -1.58 1.66 -12.36
CA GLN A 70 -1.08 0.30 -12.52
C GLN A 70 -0.28 -0.11 -11.29
N ILE A 71 -0.55 -1.32 -10.81
CA ILE A 71 0.18 -1.97 -9.72
C ILE A 71 0.47 -3.42 -10.11
N PHE A 72 1.24 -4.11 -9.29
CA PHE A 72 1.54 -5.52 -9.48
C PHE A 72 1.38 -6.27 -8.16
N TYR A 73 0.75 -7.45 -8.23
CA TYR A 73 0.92 -8.44 -7.16
C TYR A 73 2.25 -9.16 -7.38
N VAL A 74 3.08 -9.17 -6.35
CA VAL A 74 4.37 -9.88 -6.37
C VAL A 74 4.15 -11.29 -5.86
N ARG A 75 4.49 -12.29 -6.69
CA ARG A 75 4.48 -13.72 -6.36
C ARG A 75 5.92 -14.25 -6.39
N PRO A 76 6.20 -15.47 -5.88
CA PRO A 76 7.55 -16.03 -5.90
C PRO A 76 8.23 -16.03 -7.28
N ASN A 77 7.47 -16.20 -8.36
CA ASN A 77 8.02 -16.32 -9.72
C ASN A 77 7.32 -15.42 -10.76
N THR A 78 6.34 -14.60 -10.34
CA THR A 78 5.54 -13.80 -11.28
C THR A 78 5.23 -12.42 -10.71
N LEU A 79 5.13 -11.44 -11.60
CA LEU A 79 4.50 -10.15 -11.35
C LEU A 79 3.17 -10.14 -12.08
N GLU A 80 2.08 -10.12 -11.33
CA GLU A 80 0.72 -10.13 -11.88
C GLU A 80 0.21 -8.68 -11.97
N PRO A 81 -0.02 -8.12 -13.17
CA PRO A 81 -0.54 -6.77 -13.31
C PRO A 81 -1.93 -6.64 -12.68
N ALA A 82 -2.15 -5.55 -11.97
CA ALA A 82 -3.43 -5.17 -11.41
C ALA A 82 -3.64 -3.65 -11.54
N LEU A 83 -4.87 -3.22 -11.31
CA LEU A 83 -5.25 -1.82 -11.37
C LEU A 83 -5.83 -1.42 -10.01
N VAL A 84 -5.46 -0.24 -9.54
CA VAL A 84 -6.05 0.37 -8.35
C VAL A 84 -6.69 1.71 -8.72
N LEU A 85 -7.90 1.92 -8.22
CA LEU A 85 -8.57 3.20 -8.33
C LEU A 85 -8.10 4.08 -7.18
N SER A 86 -7.59 5.25 -7.51
CA SER A 86 -7.14 6.26 -6.57
C SER A 86 -7.91 7.54 -6.83
N ASP A 87 -8.06 8.38 -5.82
CA ASP A 87 -8.39 9.78 -6.08
C ASP A 87 -7.13 10.50 -6.58
N LYS A 88 -7.30 11.65 -7.23
CA LYS A 88 -6.23 12.54 -7.67
C LYS A 88 -5.84 13.48 -6.54
#